data_AF-A0A0R1U9P5-F1
#
_entry.id   AF-A0A0R1U9P5-F1
#
_cell.length_a   1.000
_cell.length_b   1.000
_cell.length_c   1.000
_cell.angle_alpha   90.00
_cell.angle_beta   90.00
_cell.angle_gamma   90.00
#
_symmetry.space_group_name_H-M   'P 1'
#
loop_
_entity.id
_entity.type
_entity.pdbx_description
1 polymer ?
#
loop_
_entity_poly.entity_id
_entity_poly.type
_entity_poly.pdbx_seq_one_letter_code
_entity_poly.pdbx_strand_id
1 'polypeptide(L)'
;MVWVIIRFYHEYMRAANSRSDRVRRFGTRNIVLYTRKVLLALAIIFALVMVYDRVLPHWGIGAEQALTGSDAIVTSSSKVAQKSSKSTKAKSSSKSSRSVVAKSSSKSKSSTKKSSSKQSSAKKRVAKKSSQKASSKSSSAKQYTRGSKATAVAIVKQYFKKHPHQKSSDIDTFKYAGKTTAYDQVAYQVGGYAKGSTEMLHLFYVYEDGRIATVY
;
A
#
# COMPACT_ATOMS: atom_id res chain seq x y z
N MET A 1 -19.50 -11.56 7.14
CA MET A 1 -18.69 -12.76 6.79
C MET A 1 -18.87 -13.17 5.33
N VAL A 2 -20.10 -13.46 4.88
CA VAL A 2 -20.39 -13.88 3.49
C VAL A 2 -19.79 -12.95 2.42
N TRP A 3 -19.92 -11.63 2.61
CA TRP A 3 -19.36 -10.63 1.69
C TRP A 3 -17.83 -10.68 1.54
N VAL A 4 -17.11 -11.05 2.60
CA VAL A 4 -15.64 -11.17 2.58
C VAL A 4 -15.24 -12.39 1.75
N ILE A 5 -15.98 -13.49 1.89
CA ILE A 5 -15.77 -14.73 1.13
C ILE A 5 -16.03 -14.49 -0.35
N ILE A 6 -17.12 -13.81 -0.70
CA ILE A 6 -17.46 -13.46 -2.09
C ILE A 6 -16.35 -12.60 -2.71
N ARG A 7 -15.88 -11.57 -2.01
CA ARG A 7 -14.80 -10.71 -2.51
C ARG A 7 -13.51 -11.51 -2.71
N PHE A 8 -13.15 -12.35 -1.75
CA PHE A 8 -11.96 -13.21 -1.83
C PHE A 8 -12.05 -14.18 -3.02
N TYR A 9 -13.22 -14.79 -3.23
CA TYR A 9 -13.45 -15.69 -4.35
C TYR A 9 -13.32 -14.99 -5.70
N HIS A 10 -13.85 -13.77 -5.82
CA HIS A 10 -13.78 -12.98 -7.03
C HIS A 10 -12.34 -12.55 -7.37
N GLU A 11 -11.56 -12.18 -6.35
CA GLU A 11 -10.16 -11.79 -6.50
C GLU A 11 -9.27 -13.00 -6.82
N TYR A 12 -9.58 -14.17 -6.25
CA TYR A 12 -8.97 -15.45 -6.58
C TYR A 12 -9.25 -15.88 -8.03
N MET A 13 -10.51 -15.86 -8.47
CA MET A 13 -10.89 -16.21 -9.85
C MET A 13 -10.25 -15.26 -10.87
N ARG A 14 -10.16 -13.97 -10.57
CA ARG A 14 -9.49 -12.99 -11.44
C ARG A 14 -7.98 -13.25 -11.57
N ALA A 15 -7.32 -13.66 -10.48
CA ALA A 15 -5.91 -14.03 -10.52
C ALA A 15 -5.67 -15.37 -11.26
N ALA A 16 -6.55 -16.36 -11.06
CA ALA A 16 -6.48 -17.67 -11.70
C ALA A 16 -6.73 -17.61 -13.21
N ASN A 17 -7.65 -16.74 -13.66
CA ASN A 17 -7.99 -16.59 -15.07
C ASN A 17 -7.05 -15.64 -15.85
N SER A 18 -5.93 -15.22 -15.26
CA SER A 18 -4.95 -14.39 -15.96
C SER A 18 -4.10 -15.25 -16.90
N ARG A 19 -4.16 -14.93 -18.20
CA ARG A 19 -3.51 -15.68 -19.31
C ARG A 19 -1.98 -15.61 -19.33
N SER A 20 -1.37 -14.88 -18.39
CA SER A 20 0.08 -14.64 -18.30
C SER A 20 0.67 -15.40 -17.11
N ASP A 21 1.54 -16.37 -17.39
CA ASP A 21 2.23 -17.14 -16.36
C ASP A 21 3.10 -16.28 -15.43
N ARG A 22 3.58 -15.12 -15.91
CA ARG A 22 4.27 -14.16 -15.06
C ARG A 22 3.34 -13.51 -14.05
N VAL A 23 2.17 -13.08 -14.47
CA VAL A 23 1.18 -12.44 -13.58
C VAL A 23 0.64 -13.46 -12.56
N ARG A 24 0.45 -14.72 -12.96
CA ARG A 24 0.09 -15.83 -12.05
C ARG A 24 1.10 -16.02 -10.91
N ARG A 25 2.40 -16.04 -11.19
CA ARG A 25 3.44 -16.30 -10.16
C ARG A 25 3.56 -15.18 -9.13
N PHE A 26 3.44 -13.92 -9.55
CA PHE A 26 3.48 -12.79 -8.61
C PHE A 26 2.16 -12.60 -7.86
N GLY A 27 1.02 -12.79 -8.53
CA GLY A 27 -0.31 -12.69 -7.91
C GLY A 27 -0.52 -13.73 -6.81
N THR A 28 -0.10 -14.98 -7.05
CA THR A 28 -0.23 -16.07 -6.08
C THR A 28 0.56 -15.83 -4.80
N ARG A 29 1.78 -15.25 -4.86
CA ARG A 29 2.54 -14.89 -3.65
C ARG A 29 1.81 -13.89 -2.77
N ASN A 30 1.26 -12.83 -3.34
CA ASN A 30 0.50 -11.84 -2.58
C ASN A 30 -0.79 -12.42 -2.02
N ILE A 31 -1.47 -13.29 -2.79
CA ILE A 31 -2.66 -14.00 -2.32
C ILE A 31 -2.29 -14.85 -1.10
N VAL A 32 -1.26 -15.70 -1.18
CA VAL A 32 -0.84 -16.57 -0.06
C VAL A 32 -0.49 -15.76 1.20
N LEU A 33 0.23 -14.64 1.05
CA LEU A 33 0.55 -13.76 2.18
C LEU A 33 -0.72 -13.15 2.80
N TYR A 34 -1.67 -12.74 1.97
CA TYR A 34 -2.95 -12.21 2.43
C TYR A 34 -3.78 -13.30 3.12
N THR A 35 -3.89 -14.50 2.55
CA THR A 35 -4.60 -15.64 3.17
C THR A 35 -4.01 -16.00 4.52
N ARG A 36 -2.67 -15.98 4.65
CA ARG A 36 -1.99 -16.24 5.93
C ARG A 36 -2.36 -15.21 6.99
N LYS A 37 -2.43 -13.92 6.62
CA LYS A 37 -2.87 -12.86 7.53
C LYS A 37 -4.33 -13.01 7.94
N VAL A 38 -5.20 -13.33 6.99
CA VAL A 38 -6.63 -13.55 7.26
C VAL A 38 -6.84 -14.76 8.19
N LEU A 39 -6.15 -15.87 7.94
CA LEU A 39 -6.18 -17.06 8.80
C LEU A 39 -5.70 -16.75 10.22
N LEU A 40 -4.60 -16.01 10.37
CA LEU A 40 -4.10 -15.59 11.68
C LEU A 40 -5.12 -14.71 12.41
N ALA A 41 -5.73 -13.74 11.72
CA ALA A 41 -6.76 -12.88 12.31
C ALA A 41 -7.99 -13.70 12.76
N LEU A 42 -8.44 -14.66 11.94
CA LEU A 42 -9.54 -15.56 12.28
C LEU A 42 -9.22 -16.43 13.49
N ALA A 43 -8.00 -16.98 13.56
CA ALA A 43 -7.55 -17.77 14.70
C ALA A 43 -7.53 -16.95 16.00
N ILE A 44 -7.07 -15.69 15.94
CA ILE A 44 -7.10 -14.76 17.09
C ILE A 44 -8.54 -14.49 17.54
N ILE A 45 -9.44 -14.18 16.61
CA ILE A 45 -10.86 -13.93 16.92
C ILE A 45 -11.48 -15.18 17.56
N PHE A 46 -11.21 -16.37 17.02
CA PHE A 46 -11.72 -17.63 17.56
C PHE A 46 -11.19 -17.90 18.98
N ALA A 47 -9.91 -17.65 19.22
CA ALA A 47 -9.33 -17.76 20.56
C ALA A 47 -9.98 -16.77 21.55
N LEU A 48 -10.22 -15.52 21.13
CA LEU A 48 -10.93 -14.53 21.96
C LEU A 48 -12.35 -14.98 22.28
N VAL A 49 -13.08 -15.56 21.32
CA VAL A 49 -14.43 -16.09 21.56
C VAL A 49 -14.39 -17.26 22.54
N MET A 50 -13.44 -18.19 22.40
CA MET A 50 -13.28 -19.31 23.33
C MET A 50 -12.94 -18.85 24.76
N VAL A 51 -12.08 -17.83 24.89
CA VAL A 51 -11.77 -17.24 26.19
C VAL A 51 -12.98 -16.50 26.75
N TYR A 52 -13.70 -15.75 25.93
CA TYR A 52 -14.93 -15.06 26.31
C TYR A 52 -15.96 -16.04 26.87
N ASP A 53 -16.24 -17.12 26.14
CA ASP A 53 -17.22 -18.15 26.52
C ASP A 53 -16.82 -18.91 27.78
N ARG A 54 -15.52 -19.10 28.03
CA ARG A 54 -15.02 -19.75 29.25
C ARG A 54 -14.91 -18.82 30.46
N VAL A 55 -14.65 -17.53 30.28
CA VAL A 55 -14.40 -16.60 31.41
C VAL A 55 -15.69 -15.97 31.93
N LEU A 56 -16.70 -15.79 31.07
CA LEU A 56 -17.99 -15.21 31.48
C LEU A 56 -18.83 -16.00 32.48
N PRO A 57 -18.84 -17.34 32.50
CA PRO A 57 -19.62 -18.08 33.49
C PRO A 57 -19.20 -17.78 34.93
N HIS A 58 -17.96 -17.32 35.15
CA HIS A 58 -17.41 -17.06 36.48
C HIS A 58 -17.47 -15.56 36.86
N TRP A 59 -17.62 -14.67 35.88
CA TRP A 59 -17.71 -13.22 36.08
C TRP A 59 -19.13 -12.68 35.87
N GLY A 60 -20.09 -13.55 35.53
CA GLY A 60 -21.50 -13.23 35.55
C GLY A 60 -21.99 -13.03 36.99
N ILE A 61 -22.76 -11.96 37.19
CA ILE A 61 -23.44 -11.50 38.42
C ILE A 61 -24.36 -12.57 39.09
N GLY A 62 -24.31 -13.83 38.66
CA GLY A 62 -25.02 -14.98 39.24
C GLY A 62 -24.20 -15.82 40.24
N ALA A 63 -22.88 -15.61 40.38
CA ALA A 63 -22.07 -16.37 41.35
C ALA A 63 -22.48 -16.10 42.82
N GLU A 64 -23.09 -14.95 43.12
CA GLU A 64 -23.60 -14.64 44.46
C GLU A 64 -24.91 -15.39 44.81
N GLN A 65 -25.63 -15.95 43.83
CA GLN A 65 -26.82 -16.76 44.09
C GLN A 65 -26.50 -18.21 44.45
N ALA A 66 -25.27 -18.69 44.23
CA ALA A 66 -24.86 -20.04 44.62
C ALA A 66 -24.31 -20.10 46.06
N LEU A 67 -23.86 -18.99 46.63
CA LEU A 67 -23.35 -18.91 48.01
C LEU A 67 -24.43 -18.64 49.07
N THR A 68 -25.65 -18.29 48.65
CA THR A 68 -26.79 -18.06 49.58
C THR A 68 -27.68 -19.28 49.78
N GLY A 69 -27.37 -20.42 49.14
CA GLY A 69 -28.14 -21.66 49.25
C GLY A 69 -27.61 -22.69 50.27
N SER A 70 -26.45 -22.45 50.89
CA SER A 70 -25.76 -23.46 51.72
C SER A 70 -26.02 -23.38 53.23
N ASP A 71 -26.62 -22.29 53.73
CA ASP A 71 -26.82 -22.06 55.18
C ASP A 71 -28.27 -22.28 55.66
N ALA A 72 -29.07 -23.06 54.93
CA ALA A 72 -30.42 -23.41 55.37
C ALA A 72 -30.66 -24.93 55.42
N ILE A 73 -29.77 -25.64 56.11
CA ILE A 73 -30.09 -26.96 56.70
C ILE A 73 -30.14 -26.80 58.21
N VAL A 74 -31.21 -26.18 58.71
CA VAL A 74 -31.71 -26.42 60.07
C VAL A 74 -33.24 -26.48 60.01
N THR A 75 -33.73 -27.72 60.04
CA THR A 75 -34.92 -28.20 60.75
C THR A 75 -36.13 -27.27 60.83
N SER A 76 -37.20 -27.58 60.08
CA SER A 76 -38.53 -27.79 60.68
C SER A 76 -39.57 -28.19 59.64
N SER A 77 -40.27 -29.27 59.95
CA SER A 77 -41.52 -29.71 59.37
C SER A 77 -42.63 -28.67 59.46
N SER A 78 -43.28 -28.34 58.34
CA SER A 78 -44.75 -28.25 58.24
C SER A 78 -45.19 -27.78 56.85
N LYS A 79 -45.92 -28.68 56.16
CA LYS A 79 -47.21 -28.44 55.47
C LYS A 79 -47.60 -26.96 55.28
N VAL A 80 -47.86 -26.53 54.03
CA VAL A 80 -49.08 -25.83 53.56
C VAL A 80 -48.89 -25.16 52.18
N ALA A 81 -49.76 -25.57 51.26
CA ALA A 81 -50.46 -24.86 50.16
C ALA A 81 -49.80 -23.77 49.27
N GLN A 82 -49.85 -24.04 47.96
CA GLN A 82 -50.38 -23.23 46.84
C GLN A 82 -50.46 -21.68 46.95
N LYS A 83 -49.87 -20.99 45.96
CA LYS A 83 -50.50 -20.01 45.01
C LYS A 83 -49.42 -19.26 44.23
N SER A 84 -49.31 -19.46 42.92
CA SER A 84 -49.88 -18.65 41.82
C SER A 84 -49.24 -17.27 41.58
N SER A 85 -48.67 -17.15 40.38
CA SER A 85 -48.70 -16.01 39.45
C SER A 85 -48.23 -14.61 39.89
N LYS A 86 -47.20 -14.07 39.20
CA LYS A 86 -47.38 -12.85 38.40
C LYS A 86 -46.22 -12.54 37.45
N SER A 87 -46.59 -12.27 36.21
CA SER A 87 -45.81 -11.72 35.11
C SER A 87 -45.73 -10.19 35.19
N THR A 88 -44.62 -9.61 34.73
CA THR A 88 -44.45 -8.26 34.14
C THR A 88 -43.04 -8.28 33.51
N LYS A 89 -42.74 -8.05 32.22
CA LYS A 89 -43.19 -7.18 31.11
C LYS A 89 -42.86 -5.68 31.28
N ALA A 90 -41.70 -5.27 30.76
CA ALA A 90 -41.44 -3.99 30.06
C ALA A 90 -40.04 -4.10 29.37
N LYS A 91 -39.85 -3.95 28.05
CA LYS A 91 -39.82 -2.73 27.20
C LYS A 91 -38.91 -1.63 27.78
N SER A 92 -38.07 -0.88 27.06
CA SER A 92 -37.78 -0.69 25.63
C SER A 92 -36.68 0.41 25.51
N SER A 93 -35.94 0.42 24.39
CA SER A 93 -35.36 1.60 23.67
C SER A 93 -34.71 2.74 24.48
N SER A 94 -33.49 3.20 24.14
CA SER A 94 -33.27 3.95 22.90
C SER A 94 -31.80 4.36 22.74
N LYS A 95 -31.34 4.31 21.49
CA LYS A 95 -30.17 5.05 20.97
C LYS A 95 -30.46 6.55 21.05
N SER A 96 -29.48 7.35 21.45
CA SER A 96 -29.27 8.66 20.82
C SER A 96 -27.84 9.15 21.00
N SER A 97 -27.28 9.56 19.88
CA SER A 97 -25.96 10.11 19.60
C SER A 97 -25.77 11.53 20.11
N ARG A 98 -24.59 11.83 20.67
CA ARG A 98 -24.03 13.18 20.88
C ARG A 98 -22.62 13.19 20.25
N SER A 99 -22.42 13.94 19.16
CA SER A 99 -21.86 15.32 19.10
C SER A 99 -20.39 15.36 19.57
N VAL A 100 -19.41 15.88 18.83
CA VAL A 100 -19.13 17.33 18.65
C VAL A 100 -17.87 17.47 17.75
N VAL A 101 -17.94 18.31 16.70
CA VAL A 101 -17.06 19.47 16.33
C VAL A 101 -15.52 19.19 16.32
N ALA A 102 -14.67 19.59 15.37
CA ALA A 102 -14.50 20.88 14.70
C ALA A 102 -13.29 20.84 13.72
N LYS A 103 -13.25 21.80 12.78
CA LYS A 103 -12.08 22.59 12.28
C LYS A 103 -10.85 21.82 11.71
N SER A 104 -10.16 22.24 10.64
CA SER A 104 -9.85 23.59 10.13
C SER A 104 -9.07 23.53 8.80
N SER A 105 -9.24 24.58 7.97
CA SER A 105 -8.27 25.30 7.08
C SER A 105 -6.97 24.59 6.63
N SER A 106 -6.50 24.65 5.38
CA SER A 106 -6.15 25.82 4.54
C SER A 106 -5.51 25.25 3.25
N LYS A 107 -5.88 25.61 2.02
CA LYS A 107 -5.51 26.81 1.24
C LYS A 107 -4.01 27.14 1.28
N SER A 108 -3.26 26.68 0.28
CA SER A 108 -1.98 27.29 -0.11
C SER A 108 -1.82 27.30 -1.63
N LYS A 109 -1.79 28.53 -2.16
CA LYS A 109 -1.37 28.93 -3.49
C LYS A 109 0.16 29.17 -3.45
N SER A 110 0.90 28.80 -4.50
CA SER A 110 2.16 29.47 -4.88
C SER A 110 2.45 29.19 -6.36
N SER A 111 2.15 30.12 -7.28
CA SER A 111 3.03 31.20 -7.76
C SER A 111 4.35 30.73 -8.41
N THR A 112 4.27 30.59 -9.73
CA THR A 112 5.15 31.17 -10.77
C THR A 112 6.48 31.76 -10.32
N LYS A 113 7.60 31.22 -10.84
CA LYS A 113 8.79 32.02 -11.16
C LYS A 113 9.34 31.67 -12.54
N LYS A 114 9.23 32.70 -13.38
CA LYS A 114 9.80 32.93 -14.71
C LYS A 114 11.23 33.42 -14.53
N SER A 115 12.20 32.85 -15.25
CA SER A 115 13.48 33.51 -15.48
C SER A 115 14.07 33.09 -16.83
N SER A 116 14.09 34.08 -17.70
CA SER A 116 14.71 34.21 -19.01
C SER A 116 16.24 34.42 -18.93
N SER A 117 16.86 34.46 -20.11
CA SER A 117 18.25 34.85 -20.46
C SER A 117 19.19 33.65 -20.70
N LYS A 118 20.10 33.66 -21.69
CA LYS A 118 20.51 34.68 -22.63
C LYS A 118 21.22 33.99 -23.81
N GLN A 119 20.93 34.50 -24.99
CA GLN A 119 21.55 34.24 -26.27
C GLN A 119 22.97 34.84 -26.30
N SER A 120 23.97 34.09 -26.77
CA SER A 120 25.09 34.68 -27.52
C SER A 120 25.71 33.67 -28.48
N SER A 121 25.62 34.04 -29.74
CA SER A 121 26.30 33.52 -30.90
C SER A 121 27.78 33.90 -30.88
N ALA A 122 28.67 32.96 -31.21
CA ALA A 122 29.98 33.30 -31.77
C ALA A 122 30.38 32.24 -32.81
N LYS A 123 30.23 32.65 -34.07
CA LYS A 123 30.67 31.95 -35.27
C LYS A 123 32.10 32.40 -35.55
N LYS A 124 33.09 31.50 -35.48
CA LYS A 124 34.40 31.72 -36.11
C LYS A 124 34.89 30.41 -36.73
N ARG A 125 35.39 30.54 -37.95
CA ARG A 125 35.57 29.51 -38.98
C ARG A 125 37.07 29.41 -39.31
N VAL A 126 37.53 28.22 -39.72
CA VAL A 126 38.79 27.85 -40.43
C VAL A 126 40.10 27.98 -39.60
N ALA A 127 41.12 27.10 -39.63
CA ALA A 127 41.57 26.06 -40.57
C ALA A 127 42.48 24.98 -39.88
N LYS A 128 42.66 23.84 -40.59
CA LYS A 128 43.69 22.75 -40.51
C LYS A 128 44.94 23.03 -39.65
N LYS A 129 45.59 22.07 -38.96
CA LYS A 129 46.17 20.81 -39.45
C LYS A 129 46.68 19.95 -38.26
N SER A 130 46.62 18.63 -38.45
CA SER A 130 47.22 17.50 -37.72
C SER A 130 48.29 17.74 -36.62
N SER A 131 48.06 17.14 -35.45
CA SER A 131 49.02 16.19 -34.85
C SER A 131 48.30 15.36 -33.78
N GLN A 132 48.41 14.03 -33.93
CA GLN A 132 47.91 13.05 -32.97
C GLN A 132 48.68 13.21 -31.66
N LYS A 133 48.03 13.78 -30.65
CA LYS A 133 48.43 13.59 -29.26
C LYS A 133 47.22 13.04 -28.55
N ALA A 134 47.27 11.74 -28.27
CA ALA A 134 46.29 11.00 -27.49
C ALA A 134 46.26 11.57 -26.06
N SER A 135 45.58 12.72 -25.90
CA SER A 135 45.06 13.12 -24.61
C SER A 135 43.79 12.31 -24.43
N SER A 136 43.89 11.29 -23.58
CA SER A 136 42.74 10.67 -22.94
C SER A 136 41.95 11.78 -22.27
N LYS A 137 41.03 12.37 -23.04
CA LYS A 137 39.99 13.25 -22.57
C LYS A 137 39.08 12.35 -21.75
N SER A 138 39.52 12.09 -20.52
CA SER A 138 38.72 11.54 -19.45
C SER A 138 37.56 12.51 -19.32
N SER A 139 36.51 12.23 -20.07
CA SER A 139 35.20 12.73 -19.75
C SER A 139 35.03 12.37 -18.30
N SER A 140 35.09 13.38 -17.43
CA SER A 140 34.69 13.33 -16.04
C SER A 140 33.27 12.77 -16.03
N ALA A 141 33.19 11.45 -16.12
CA ALA A 141 32.03 10.66 -15.85
C ALA A 141 31.85 10.93 -14.38
N LYS A 142 30.98 11.89 -14.06
CA LYS A 142 30.42 12.01 -12.72
C LYS A 142 30.05 10.57 -12.39
N GLN A 143 30.82 9.95 -11.50
CA GLN A 143 30.49 8.65 -10.95
C GLN A 143 29.23 8.93 -10.16
N TYR A 144 28.10 8.90 -10.87
CA TYR A 144 26.81 8.89 -10.26
C TYR A 144 26.87 7.70 -9.33
N THR A 145 26.71 7.95 -8.03
CA THR A 145 26.61 6.90 -7.02
C THR A 145 25.58 5.90 -7.57
N ARG A 146 26.07 4.72 -7.97
CA ARG A 146 25.23 3.67 -8.56
C ARG A 146 24.16 3.35 -7.52
N GLY A 147 22.89 3.34 -7.95
CA GLY A 147 21.76 3.10 -7.06
C GLY A 147 21.14 4.32 -6.37
N SER A 148 21.45 5.56 -6.77
CA SER A 148 20.68 6.73 -6.31
C SER A 148 19.42 6.98 -7.16
N LYS A 149 18.35 7.51 -6.55
CA LYS A 149 17.09 7.89 -7.24
C LYS A 149 17.34 8.86 -8.39
N ALA A 150 18.25 9.81 -8.19
CA ALA A 150 18.62 10.80 -9.20
C ALA A 150 19.42 10.16 -10.36
N THR A 151 20.28 9.18 -10.05
CA THR A 151 21.04 8.41 -11.04
C THR A 151 20.10 7.65 -11.98
N ALA A 152 19.07 6.99 -11.44
CA ALA A 152 18.10 6.24 -12.27
C ALA A 152 17.37 7.16 -13.27
N VAL A 153 16.91 8.33 -12.83
CA VAL A 153 16.26 9.31 -13.71
C VAL A 153 17.26 9.85 -14.76
N ALA A 154 18.51 10.08 -14.38
CA ALA A 154 19.55 10.54 -15.31
C ALA A 154 19.86 9.49 -16.39
N ILE A 155 19.92 8.21 -16.03
CA ILE A 155 20.13 7.08 -16.95
C ILE A 155 19.00 7.03 -18.00
N VAL A 156 17.73 7.11 -17.58
CA VAL A 156 16.59 7.11 -18.52
C VAL A 156 16.63 8.34 -19.43
N LYS A 157 16.90 9.52 -18.88
CA LYS A 157 17.06 10.74 -19.69
C LYS A 157 18.20 10.61 -20.71
N GLN A 158 19.33 10.01 -20.33
CA GLN A 158 20.45 9.81 -21.22
C GLN A 158 20.15 8.76 -22.31
N TYR A 159 19.41 7.71 -21.97
CA TYR A 159 18.97 6.70 -22.94
C TYR A 159 18.12 7.30 -24.06
N PHE A 160 17.12 8.11 -23.73
CA PHE A 160 16.27 8.76 -24.75
C PHE A 160 16.96 9.90 -25.50
N LYS A 161 18.03 10.48 -24.95
CA LYS A 161 18.91 11.37 -25.72
C LYS A 161 19.65 10.62 -26.83
N LYS A 162 20.00 9.36 -26.61
CA LYS A 162 20.65 8.49 -27.61
C LYS A 162 19.64 7.83 -28.56
N HIS A 163 18.42 7.56 -28.08
CA HIS A 163 17.35 6.90 -28.83
C HIS A 163 16.09 7.76 -28.88
N PRO A 164 16.12 8.92 -29.58
CA PRO A 164 14.97 9.83 -29.62
C PRO A 164 13.73 9.21 -30.26
N HIS A 165 13.90 8.29 -31.22
CA HIS A 165 12.80 7.60 -31.91
C HIS A 165 12.03 6.61 -31.03
N GLN A 166 12.58 6.20 -29.89
CA GLN A 166 11.89 5.30 -28.94
C GLN A 166 11.08 6.07 -27.90
N LYS A 167 11.25 7.40 -27.82
CA LYS A 167 10.53 8.24 -26.88
C LYS A 167 9.13 8.49 -27.45
N SER A 168 8.09 8.07 -26.72
CA SER A 168 6.72 8.49 -27.05
C SER A 168 6.63 10.02 -27.03
N SER A 169 5.93 10.59 -28.02
CA SER A 169 5.71 12.04 -28.17
C SER A 169 5.11 12.67 -26.92
N ASP A 170 4.38 11.87 -26.14
CA ASP A 170 3.57 12.34 -25.04
C ASP A 170 4.37 12.44 -23.74
N ILE A 171 5.58 11.88 -23.69
CA ILE A 171 6.43 11.94 -22.49
C ILE A 171 7.22 13.25 -22.47
N ASP A 172 6.98 14.10 -21.48
CA ASP A 172 7.73 15.33 -21.29
C ASP A 172 8.75 15.20 -20.16
N THR A 173 8.31 14.66 -19.02
CA THR A 173 9.12 14.58 -17.80
C THR A 173 9.32 13.16 -17.31
N PHE A 174 10.50 12.90 -16.73
CA PHE A 174 10.82 11.63 -16.07
C PHE A 174 10.98 11.89 -14.58
N LYS A 175 10.27 11.12 -13.75
CA LYS A 175 10.34 11.20 -12.29
C LYS A 175 10.52 9.80 -11.69
N TYR A 176 11.15 9.76 -10.53
CA TYR A 176 11.28 8.53 -9.76
C TYR A 176 9.91 8.14 -9.19
N ALA A 177 9.49 6.90 -9.43
CA ALA A 177 8.21 6.37 -8.98
C ALA A 177 8.35 5.44 -7.75
N GLY A 178 9.46 4.70 -7.63
CA GLY A 178 9.61 3.72 -6.56
C GLY A 178 10.85 2.85 -6.69
N LYS A 179 11.06 1.99 -5.68
CA LYS A 179 12.09 0.94 -5.71
C LYS A 179 11.36 -0.39 -5.62
N THR A 180 11.70 -1.33 -6.48
CA THR A 180 11.10 -2.66 -6.50
C THR A 180 12.18 -3.72 -6.67
N THR A 181 11.78 -4.98 -6.59
CA THR A 181 12.61 -6.10 -7.01
C THR A 181 11.97 -6.70 -8.26
N ALA A 182 12.66 -6.64 -9.39
CA ALA A 182 12.24 -7.21 -10.66
C ALA A 182 13.31 -8.20 -11.11
N TYR A 183 12.92 -9.43 -11.48
CA TYR A 183 13.85 -10.49 -11.91
C TYR A 183 14.95 -10.80 -10.88
N ASP A 184 14.57 -10.88 -9.61
CA ASP A 184 15.48 -11.14 -8.49
C ASP A 184 16.59 -10.09 -8.33
N GLN A 185 16.45 -8.94 -9.01
CA GLN A 185 17.34 -7.81 -8.91
C GLN A 185 16.60 -6.57 -8.44
N VAL A 186 17.32 -5.75 -7.69
CA VAL A 186 16.81 -4.46 -7.24
C VAL A 186 16.72 -3.50 -8.43
N ALA A 187 15.53 -2.97 -8.66
CA ALA A 187 15.23 -2.05 -9.76
C ALA A 187 14.62 -0.74 -9.25
N TYR A 188 15.07 0.37 -9.84
CA TYR A 188 14.51 1.70 -9.62
C TYR A 188 13.46 1.96 -10.70
N GLN A 189 12.23 2.23 -10.26
CA GLN A 189 11.12 2.60 -11.12
C GLN A 189 11.21 4.08 -11.48
N VAL A 190 11.23 4.37 -12.76
CA VAL A 190 11.18 5.73 -13.31
C VAL A 190 9.93 5.83 -14.18
N GLY A 191 9.03 6.74 -13.81
CA GLY A 191 7.82 7.04 -14.59
C GLY A 191 8.08 8.12 -15.63
N GLY A 192 7.53 7.93 -16.83
CA GLY A 192 7.37 8.97 -17.85
C GLY A 192 5.98 9.61 -17.74
N TYR A 193 5.95 10.94 -17.68
CA TYR A 193 4.73 11.73 -17.49
C TYR A 193 4.54 12.73 -18.63
N ALA A 194 3.28 12.91 -19.04
CA ALA A 194 2.91 13.97 -19.95
C ALA A 194 3.01 15.36 -19.32
N LYS A 195 3.16 16.37 -20.18
CA LYS A 195 3.26 17.76 -19.75
C LYS A 195 1.98 18.18 -19.02
N GLY A 196 2.11 18.49 -17.74
CA GLY A 196 0.99 18.90 -16.90
C GLY A 196 0.12 17.75 -16.37
N SER A 197 0.42 16.49 -16.71
CA SER A 197 -0.28 15.33 -16.15
C SER A 197 0.47 14.73 -14.96
N THR A 198 -0.30 14.27 -13.98
CA THR A 198 0.19 13.44 -12.87
C THR A 198 0.11 11.94 -13.20
N GLU A 199 -0.55 11.58 -14.29
CA GLU A 199 -0.67 10.19 -14.71
C GLU A 199 0.63 9.69 -15.34
N MET A 200 1.06 8.51 -14.91
CA MET A 200 2.24 7.86 -15.43
C MET A 200 1.87 7.12 -16.71
N LEU A 201 2.42 7.56 -17.83
CA LEU A 201 2.17 6.94 -19.14
C LEU A 201 3.04 5.69 -19.36
N HIS A 202 4.28 5.75 -18.89
CA HIS A 202 5.24 4.66 -19.10
C HIS A 202 6.07 4.40 -17.84
N LEU A 203 6.38 3.13 -17.60
CA LEU A 203 7.19 2.69 -16.48
C LEU A 203 8.50 2.06 -16.99
N PHE A 204 9.62 2.59 -16.51
CA PHE A 204 10.96 2.09 -16.81
C PHE A 204 11.58 1.51 -15.54
N TYR A 205 12.17 0.32 -15.66
CA TYR A 205 13.01 -0.27 -14.64
C TYR A 205 14.46 0.01 -14.94
N VAL A 206 15.17 0.61 -13.98
CA VAL A 206 16.61 0.85 -14.05
C VAL A 206 17.30 0.00 -13.00
N TYR A 207 18.15 -0.93 -13.44
CA TYR A 207 18.94 -1.78 -12.55
C TYR A 207 20.23 -1.06 -12.13
N GLU A 208 20.90 -1.58 -11.09
CA GLU A 208 22.12 -0.98 -10.55
C GLU A 208 23.30 -0.99 -11.54
N ASP A 209 23.28 -1.91 -12.49
CA ASP A 209 24.24 -1.99 -13.59
C ASP A 209 23.96 -0.97 -14.72
N GLY A 210 22.85 -0.24 -14.63
CA GLY A 210 22.43 0.77 -15.60
C GLY A 210 21.65 0.23 -16.79
N ARG A 211 21.32 -1.08 -16.82
CA ARG A 211 20.37 -1.62 -17.80
C ARG A 211 18.99 -1.03 -17.56
N ILE A 212 18.28 -0.79 -18.66
CA ILE A 212 16.92 -0.27 -18.65
C ILE A 212 16.01 -1.35 -19.24
N ALA A 213 14.92 -1.67 -18.56
CA ALA A 213 13.85 -2.48 -19.09
C ALA A 213 12.56 -1.65 -19.16
N THR A 214 11.90 -1.67 -20.31
CA THR A 214 10.57 -1.09 -20.51
C THR A 214 9.49 -2.09 -20.12
N VAL A 215 8.46 -1.61 -19.41
CA VAL A 215 7.20 -2.34 -19.26
C VAL A 215 6.17 -1.60 -20.09
N TYR A 216 5.64 -2.30 -21.09
CA TYR A 216 4.49 -1.86 -21.88
C TYR A 216 3.21 -2.36 -21.21
#